data_AF-A0A2S0N3J8-F1
#
_entry.id   AF-A0A2S0N3J8-F1
#
_cell.length_a   1.000
_cell.length_b   1.000
_cell.length_c   1.000
_cell.angle_alpha   90.00
_cell.angle_beta   90.00
_cell.angle_gamma   90.00
#
_symmetry.space_group_name_H-M   'P 1'
#
loop_
_entity.id
_entity.type
_entity.pdbx_description
1 polymer ?
#
loop_
_entity_poly.entity_id
_entity_poly.type
_entity_poly.pdbx_seq_one_letter_code
_entity_poly.pdbx_strand_id
1 'polypeptide(L)' 'MQAWNSVQVTNEESLHKGRAGTVMRVEKRGDVELVQVRLDESADAPYETEPFDPSELAIL' A
#
# COMPACT_ATOMS: atom_id res chain seq x y z
N MET A 1 13.98 12.90 -6.26
CA MET A 1 13.51 12.11 -5.09
C MET A 1 12.05 11.76 -5.38
N GLN A 2 11.72 10.49 -5.61
CA GLN A 2 10.30 10.09 -5.69
C GLN A 2 9.71 10.28 -4.29
N ALA A 3 8.67 11.09 -4.16
CA ALA A 3 7.98 11.27 -2.89
C ALA A 3 7.25 9.97 -2.57
N TRP A 4 7.60 9.34 -1.45
CA TRP A 4 6.90 8.16 -0.95
C TRP A 4 5.61 8.67 -0.32
N ASN A 5 4.46 8.39 -0.95
CA ASN A 5 3.18 8.85 -0.44
C ASN A 5 2.73 7.92 0.69
N SER A 6 2.38 8.50 1.83
CA SER A 6 1.67 7.80 2.89
C SER A 6 0.23 7.56 2.46
N VAL A 7 -0.26 6.36 2.71
CA VAL A 7 -1.60 5.92 2.33
C VAL A 7 -2.27 5.17 3.46
N GLN A 8 -3.59 5.09 3.42
CA GLN A 8 -4.41 4.25 4.27
C GLN A 8 -5.22 3.29 3.41
N VAL A 9 -5.29 2.02 3.82
CA VAL A 9 -6.12 1.01 3.15
C VAL A 9 -7.59 1.28 3.46
N THR A 10 -8.41 1.51 2.43
CA THR A 10 -9.84 1.82 2.55
C THR A 10 -10.76 0.67 2.15
N ASN A 11 -10.25 -0.38 1.49
CA ASN A 11 -11.06 -1.54 1.11
C ASN A 11 -11.65 -2.21 2.37
N GLU A 12 -12.98 -2.30 2.43
CA GLU A 12 -13.70 -2.89 3.56
C GLU A 12 -13.55 -4.41 3.66
N GLU A 13 -13.26 -5.08 2.54
CA GLU A 13 -13.07 -6.52 2.46
C GLU A 13 -11.61 -6.95 2.78
N SER A 14 -10.69 -5.98 2.85
CA SER A 14 -9.29 -6.24 3.17
C SER A 14 -9.08 -6.46 4.68
N LEU A 15 -8.24 -7.44 5.02
CA LEU A 15 -7.75 -7.63 6.39
C LEU A 15 -6.91 -6.46 6.91
N HIS A 16 -6.49 -5.56 6.01
CA HIS A 16 -5.68 -4.39 6.33
C HIS A 16 -6.50 -3.08 6.40
N LYS A 17 -7.85 -3.14 6.36
CA LYS A 17 -8.72 -1.96 6.44
C LYS A 17 -8.31 -1.01 7.58
N GLY A 18 -8.13 0.26 7.25
CA GLY A 18 -7.78 1.31 8.20
C GLY A 18 -6.30 1.39 8.55
N ARG A 19 -5.46 0.46 8.08
CA ARG A 19 -4.03 0.48 8.34
C ARG A 19 -3.34 1.51 7.45
N ALA A 20 -2.41 2.25 8.04
CA ALA A 20 -1.52 3.15 7.33
C ALA A 20 -0.34 2.37 6.72
N GLY A 21 0.22 2.93 5.66
CA GLY A 21 1.41 2.43 5.04
C GLY A 21 2.05 3.45 4.11
N THR A 22 3.17 3.06 3.53
CA THR A 22 3.93 3.89 2.59
C THR A 22 3.98 3.20 1.24
N VAL A 23 3.61 3.92 0.18
CA VAL A 23 3.73 3.41 -1.20
C VAL A 23 5.21 3.23 -1.53
N MET A 24 5.60 1.99 -1.80
CA MET A 24 6.99 1.64 -2.10
C MET A 24 7.30 1.65 -3.59
N ARG A 25 6.38 1.12 -4.40
CA ARG A 25 6.50 1.08 -5.86
C ARG A 25 5.13 0.86 -6.49
N VAL A 26 5.00 1.30 -7.73
CA VAL A 26 3.82 1.00 -8.56
C VAL A 26 4.26 0.01 -9.63
N GLU A 27 3.60 -1.13 -9.69
CA GLU A 27 3.79 -2.15 -10.73
C GLU A 27 2.62 -2.10 -11.71
N LYS A 28 2.91 -1.99 -13.00
CA LYS A 28 1.89 -2.12 -14.05
C LYS A 28 2.11 -3.42 -14.82
N ARG A 29 1.08 -4.28 -14.86
CA ARG A 29 1.10 -5.55 -15.61
C ARG A 29 -0.08 -5.55 -16.59
N GLY A 30 0.21 -5.18 -17.84
CA GLY A 30 -0.82 -4.97 -18.86
C GLY A 30 -1.70 -3.77 -18.50
N ASP A 31 -3.00 -4.01 -18.36
CA ASP A 31 -4.00 -3.00 -18.00
C ASP A 31 -4.21 -2.85 -16.48
N VAL A 32 -3.57 -3.71 -15.68
CA VAL A 32 -3.71 -3.69 -14.21
C VAL A 32 -2.54 -2.91 -13.60
N GLU A 33 -2.87 -1.96 -12.73
CA GLU A 33 -1.93 -1.22 -11.90
C GLU A 33 -2.06 -1.69 -10.45
N LEU A 34 -0.93 -2.04 -9.84
CA LEU A 34 -0.85 -2.46 -8.43
C LEU A 34 0.15 -1.58 -7.70
N VAL A 35 -0.21 -1.17 -6.49
CA VAL A 35 0.64 -0.37 -5.61
C VAL A 35 1.17 -1.28 -4.52
N GLN A 36 2.49 -1.37 -4.43
CA GLN A 36 3.16 -2.13 -3.39
C GLN A 36 3.31 -1.22 -2.18
N VAL A 37 2.56 -1.48 -1.11
CA VAL A 37 2.53 -0.66 0.10
C VAL A 37 3.26 -1.42 1.20
N ARG A 38 4.23 -0.75 1.84
CA ARG A 38 4.75 -1.22 3.12
C ARG A 38 3.78 -0.76 4.19
N LEU A 39 3.06 -1.69 4.79
CA LEU A 39 2.19 -1.37 5.91
C LEU A 39 3.04 -1.00 7.13
N ASP A 40 2.54 -0.07 7.93
CA ASP A 40 3.15 0.27 9.20
C ASP A 40 2.80 -0.88 10.18
N GLU A 41 3.57 -1.96 10.10
CA GLU A 41 3.58 -3.07 11.07
C GLU A 41 4.61 -2.81 12.18
N SER A 42 4.55 -3.60 13.25
CA SER A 42 5.53 -3.59 14.35
C SER A 42 6.97 -3.56 13.83
N ALA A 43 7.84 -2.80 14.51
CA ALA A 43 9.23 -2.53 14.12
C ALA A 43 10.12 -3.78 13.90
N ASP A 44 9.63 -4.97 14.29
CA ASP A 44 10.33 -6.26 14.17
C ASP A 44 9.85 -7.12 12.98
N ALA A 45 8.84 -6.67 12.23
CA ALA A 45 8.40 -7.38 11.03
C ALA A 45 9.43 -7.17 9.89
N PRO A 46 9.78 -8.22 9.13
CA PRO A 46 10.54 -8.04 7.90
C PRO A 46 9.81 -7.04 6.99
N TYR A 47 10.58 -6.26 6.21
CA TYR A 47 10.03 -5.27 5.28
C TYR A 47 9.25 -5.96 4.14
N GLU A 48 8.04 -6.41 4.43
CA GLU A 48 7.13 -7.01 3.46
C GLU A 48 6.21 -5.91 2.90
N THR A 49 6.09 -5.89 1.58
CA THR A 49 5.17 -4.99 0.88
C THR A 49 4.01 -5.79 0.37
N GLU A 50 2.80 -5.29 0.59
CA GLU A 50 1.57 -5.91 0.12
C GLU A 50 1.08 -5.20 -1.15
N PRO A 51 0.61 -5.94 -2.18
CA PRO A 51 -0.04 -5.36 -3.35
C PRO A 51 -1.46 -4.87 -3.00
N PHE A 52 -1.77 -3.64 -3.38
CA PHE A 52 -3.12 -3.08 -3.34
C PHE A 52 -3.51 -2.49 -4.69
N ASP A 53 -4.81 -2.48 -4.98
CA ASP A 53 -5.32 -1.66 -6.07
C ASP A 53 -5.25 -0.17 -5.66
N PRO A 54 -4.82 0.74 -6.55
CA PRO A 54 -4.77 2.18 -6.24
C PRO A 54 -6.10 2.74 -5.71
N SER A 55 -7.25 2.20 -6.15
CA SER A 55 -8.59 2.62 -5.72
C SER A 55 -8.94 2.21 -4.29
N GLU A 56 -8.18 1.28 -3.71
CA GLU A 56 -8.33 0.80 -2.33
C GLU A 56 -7.49 1.59 -1.33
N LEU A 57 -6.81 2.66 -1.79
CA LEU A 57 -5.89 3.46 -0.99
C LEU A 57 -6.36 4.92 -0.96
N ALA A 58 -6.34 5.52 0.22
CA ALA A 58 -6.48 6.97 0.40
C ALA A 58 -5.13 7.57 0.77
N ILE A 59 -4.73 8.65 0.09
CA ILE A 59 -3.51 9.41 0.44
C ILE A 59 -3.75 10.16 1.76
N LEU A 60 -2.74 10.13 2.64
CA LEU A 60 -2.72 10.83 3.94
C LEU A 60 -1.97 12.16 3.88
#